data_AF-A0A021VSU2-F1
#
_entry.id   AF-A0A021VSU2-F1
#
_cell.length_a   1.000
_cell.length_b   1.000
_cell.length_c   1.000
_cell.angle_alpha   90.00
_cell.angle_beta   90.00
_cell.angle_gamma   90.00
#
_symmetry.space_group_name_H-M   'P 1'
#
loop_
_entity.id
_entity.type
_entity.pdbx_description
1 polymer ?
#
loop_
_entity_poly.entity_id
_entity_poly.type
_entity_poly.pdbx_seq_one_letter_code
_entity_poly.pdbx_strand_id
1 'polypeptide(L)'
;MTTTRWDAGTRTGGPAGSTAGPRASRSTLGWAVTVGVTAVAAALRLPGLDRPATLVFDETYYVKDAWTLVSLGYEAQWSGDKDVVDAAFASGDVDGYSTQASYVVHPPVGKLLIGLGMRLVGADTPVGWRTAAAVAGLLAVVLVTRAGMRLLGSVWAGGLAGLLLALDGSAVVHSRTSLLDGFLMVLVLGAFAALLVDRDAARARLTRLTAPPRAPSRWGPGLGLRPWRLTA
;
A
#
# COMPACT_ATOMS: atom_id res chain seq x y z
N MET A 1 -58.94 41.66 11.93
CA MET A 1 -58.91 40.19 12.13
C MET A 1 -58.64 39.56 10.77
N THR A 2 -57.38 39.27 10.47
CA THR A 2 -56.93 38.85 9.14
C THR A 2 -56.20 37.53 9.34
N THR A 3 -56.82 36.43 8.91
CA THR A 3 -56.28 35.07 9.07
C THR A 3 -55.42 34.73 7.86
N THR A 4 -54.10 34.71 8.02
CA THR A 4 -53.17 34.19 7.01
C THR A 4 -53.13 32.67 7.11
N ARG A 5 -53.63 32.01 6.05
CA ARG A 5 -53.61 30.57 5.83
C ARG A 5 -52.21 30.19 5.32
N TRP A 6 -51.50 29.33 6.04
CA TRP A 6 -50.24 28.76 5.58
C TRP A 6 -50.52 27.52 4.74
N ASP A 7 -50.34 27.63 3.43
CA ASP A 7 -50.38 26.49 2.51
C ASP A 7 -49.12 25.63 2.69
N ALA A 8 -49.31 24.40 3.17
CA ALA A 8 -48.27 23.39 3.26
C ALA A 8 -47.96 22.86 1.86
N GLY A 9 -47.02 23.53 1.18
CA GLY A 9 -46.42 23.03 -0.06
C GLY A 9 -45.76 21.68 0.15
N THR A 10 -46.30 20.66 -0.52
CA THR A 10 -45.74 19.32 -0.66
C THR A 10 -44.35 19.41 -1.30
N ARG A 11 -43.29 19.29 -0.50
CA ARG A 11 -41.93 19.08 -1.00
C ARG A 11 -41.86 17.68 -1.61
N THR A 12 -41.85 17.66 -2.94
CA THR A 12 -41.54 16.50 -3.77
C THR A 12 -40.19 15.90 -3.36
N GLY A 13 -40.14 14.57 -3.32
CA GLY A 13 -39.00 13.81 -2.80
C GLY A 13 -37.70 14.10 -3.54
N GLY A 14 -36.70 14.57 -2.79
CA GLY A 14 -35.31 14.58 -3.25
C GLY A 14 -34.76 13.14 -3.33
N PRO A 15 -33.82 12.86 -4.25
CA PRO A 15 -33.33 11.51 -4.48
C PRO A 15 -32.65 10.96 -3.24
N ALA A 16 -33.02 9.73 -2.88
CA ALA A 16 -32.44 8.96 -1.78
C ALA A 16 -30.90 9.07 -1.79
N GLY A 17 -30.34 9.62 -0.70
CA GLY A 17 -28.90 9.80 -0.55
C GLY A 17 -28.15 8.51 -0.82
N SER A 18 -27.29 8.52 -1.85
CA SER A 18 -26.52 7.36 -2.29
C SER A 18 -25.69 6.79 -1.14
N THR A 19 -25.98 5.56 -0.73
CA THR A 19 -25.35 4.78 0.35
C THR A 19 -23.96 4.23 0.00
N ALA A 20 -23.34 4.77 -1.05
CA ALA A 20 -22.02 4.42 -1.55
C ALA A 20 -20.98 5.40 -0.98
N GLY A 21 -19.80 4.91 -0.57
CA GLY A 21 -18.66 5.73 -0.10
C GLY A 21 -18.27 6.85 -1.08
N PRO A 22 -17.31 7.74 -0.71
CA PRO A 22 -17.05 9.00 -1.40
C PRO A 22 -17.06 8.86 -2.93
N ARG A 23 -17.99 9.56 -3.61
CA ARG A 23 -18.21 9.45 -5.06
C ARG A 23 -16.93 9.63 -5.87
N ALA A 24 -16.05 10.52 -5.40
CA ALA A 24 -14.75 10.78 -6.02
C ALA A 24 -13.91 9.50 -6.19
N SER A 25 -13.75 8.69 -5.13
CA SER A 25 -12.96 7.46 -5.19
C SER A 25 -13.55 6.45 -6.18
N ARG A 26 -14.87 6.31 -6.24
CA ARG A 26 -15.53 5.30 -7.11
C ARG A 26 -15.69 5.72 -8.57
N SER A 27 -15.46 6.98 -8.89
CA SER A 27 -15.67 7.52 -10.23
C SER A 27 -14.63 6.98 -11.24
N THR A 28 -15.02 6.90 -12.51
CA THR A 28 -14.12 6.57 -13.63
C THR A 28 -12.93 7.53 -13.68
N LEU A 29 -13.18 8.83 -13.47
CA LEU A 29 -12.12 9.84 -13.39
C LEU A 29 -11.14 9.57 -12.24
N GLY A 30 -11.65 9.16 -11.07
CA GLY A 30 -10.82 8.80 -9.92
C GLY A 30 -9.87 7.63 -10.22
N TRP A 31 -10.34 6.62 -10.97
CA TRP A 31 -9.48 5.53 -11.43
C TRP A 31 -8.50 5.98 -12.51
N ALA A 32 -8.93 6.77 -13.49
CA ALA A 32 -8.05 7.32 -14.52
C ALA A 32 -6.90 8.15 -13.92
N VAL A 33 -7.19 9.02 -12.94
CA VAL A 33 -6.17 9.78 -12.20
C VAL A 33 -5.24 8.84 -11.42
N THR A 34 -5.77 7.79 -10.78
CA THR A 34 -4.93 6.82 -10.07
C THR A 34 -3.96 6.12 -11.02
N VAL A 35 -4.44 5.66 -12.18
CA VAL A 35 -3.60 5.02 -13.20
C VAL A 35 -2.56 6.00 -13.74
N GLY A 36 -2.96 7.23 -14.08
CA GLY A 36 -2.04 8.25 -14.58
C GLY A 36 -0.92 8.59 -13.58
N VAL A 37 -1.25 8.79 -12.30
CA VAL A 37 -0.27 9.06 -11.24
C VAL A 37 0.65 7.85 -11.01
N THR A 38 0.10 6.63 -11.06
CA THR A 38 0.89 5.40 -10.95
C THR A 38 1.82 5.21 -12.14
N ALA A 39 1.39 5.60 -13.35
CA ALA A 39 2.24 5.57 -14.55
C ALA A 39 3.42 6.55 -14.44
N VAL A 40 3.21 7.74 -13.87
CA VAL A 40 4.31 8.68 -13.55
C VAL A 40 5.29 8.02 -12.57
N ALA A 41 4.78 7.42 -11.49
CA ALA A 41 5.63 6.70 -10.54
C ALA A 41 6.42 5.56 -11.18
N ALA A 42 5.79 4.78 -12.07
CA ALA A 42 6.43 3.69 -12.80
C ALA A 42 7.54 4.21 -13.72
N ALA A 43 7.28 5.30 -14.45
CA ALA A 43 8.26 5.94 -15.33
C ALA A 43 9.50 6.45 -14.57
N LEU A 44 9.36 6.83 -13.30
CA LEU A 44 10.48 7.29 -12.46
C LEU A 44 11.22 6.15 -11.77
N ARG A 45 10.56 5.02 -11.51
CA ARG A 45 11.10 3.97 -10.63
C ARG A 45 11.58 2.73 -11.35
N LEU A 46 11.00 2.38 -12.50
CA LEU A 46 11.34 1.15 -13.22
C LEU A 46 12.55 1.28 -14.15
N PRO A 47 12.75 2.39 -14.90
CA PRO A 47 13.91 2.51 -15.77
C PRO A 47 15.22 2.42 -15.00
N GLY A 48 16.17 1.64 -15.51
CA GLY A 48 17.49 1.51 -14.91
C GLY A 48 17.48 0.87 -13.51
N LEU A 49 16.50 0.02 -13.18
CA LEU A 49 16.44 -0.68 -11.88
C LEU A 49 17.67 -1.57 -11.61
N ASP A 50 18.38 -1.94 -12.68
CA ASP A 50 19.66 -2.64 -12.67
C ASP A 50 20.82 -1.79 -12.08
N ARG A 51 20.64 -0.47 -11.95
CA ARG A 51 21.68 0.45 -11.48
C ARG A 51 21.38 1.00 -10.07
N PRO A 52 22.40 1.03 -9.17
CA PRO A 52 23.77 0.53 -9.36
C PRO A 52 23.85 -1.00 -9.36
N ALA A 53 24.84 -1.57 -10.05
CA ALA A 53 24.98 -3.04 -10.15
C ALA A 53 25.48 -3.71 -8.84
N THR A 54 25.81 -2.91 -7.83
CA THR A 54 26.27 -3.38 -6.52
C THR A 54 25.13 -3.34 -5.49
N LEU A 55 25.29 -4.11 -4.42
CA LEU A 55 24.46 -3.98 -3.22
C LEU A 55 24.79 -2.66 -2.53
N VAL A 56 23.77 -1.89 -2.18
CA VAL A 56 23.94 -0.62 -1.46
C VAL A 56 23.23 -0.64 -0.12
N PHE A 57 23.83 -0.01 0.89
CA PHE A 57 23.25 0.10 2.23
C PHE A 57 22.86 -1.30 2.78
N ASP A 58 21.69 -1.43 3.40
CA ASP A 58 21.22 -2.69 3.98
C ASP A 58 20.84 -3.77 2.95
N GLU A 59 20.94 -3.52 1.62
CA GLU A 59 20.81 -4.60 0.64
C GLU A 59 21.84 -5.71 0.88
N THR A 60 23.00 -5.37 1.46
CA THR A 60 23.99 -6.35 1.93
C THR A 60 23.45 -7.36 2.94
N TYR A 61 22.39 -7.06 3.67
CA TYR A 61 21.77 -8.02 4.58
C TYR A 61 20.49 -8.57 3.97
N TYR A 62 19.57 -7.68 3.59
CA TYR A 62 18.21 -8.09 3.22
C TYR A 62 18.14 -8.94 1.96
N VAL A 63 18.96 -8.66 0.95
CA VAL A 63 18.92 -9.42 -0.31
C VAL A 63 19.46 -10.84 -0.11
N LYS A 64 20.60 -10.97 0.57
CA LYS A 64 21.26 -12.24 0.87
C LYS A 64 20.43 -13.12 1.83
N ASP A 65 19.89 -12.50 2.89
CA ASP A 65 18.96 -13.17 3.81
C ASP A 65 17.68 -13.59 3.10
N ALA A 66 17.11 -12.74 2.24
CA ALA A 66 15.92 -13.07 1.47
C ALA A 66 16.13 -14.29 0.58
N TRP A 67 17.29 -14.39 -0.09
CA TRP A 67 17.60 -15.52 -0.95
C TRP A 67 17.71 -16.83 -0.16
N THR A 68 18.46 -16.82 0.94
CA THR A 68 18.60 -18.01 1.79
C THR A 68 17.25 -18.39 2.43
N LEU A 69 16.45 -17.41 2.84
CA LEU A 69 15.12 -17.66 3.39
C LEU A 69 14.19 -18.39 2.40
N VAL A 70 14.16 -18.00 1.12
CA VAL A 70 13.33 -18.67 0.11
C VAL A 70 13.96 -19.93 -0.49
N SER A 71 15.23 -20.21 -0.19
CA SER A 71 15.96 -21.39 -0.68
C SER A 71 16.06 -22.50 0.37
N LEU A 72 16.28 -22.12 1.63
CA LEU A 72 16.50 -23.03 2.76
C LEU A 72 15.33 -23.04 3.75
N GLY A 73 14.47 -22.02 3.73
CA GLY A 73 13.39 -21.83 4.70
C GLY A 73 13.81 -21.06 5.97
N TYR A 74 15.06 -20.59 6.05
CA TYR A 74 15.58 -19.74 7.12
C TYR A 74 16.72 -18.86 6.59
N GLU A 75 16.98 -17.73 7.25
CA GLU A 75 18.13 -16.88 6.94
C GLU A 75 19.44 -17.56 7.34
N ALA A 76 20.35 -17.75 6.39
CA ALA A 76 21.63 -18.39 6.62
C ALA A 76 22.81 -17.40 6.57
N GLN A 77 23.89 -17.73 7.28
CA GLN A 77 25.09 -16.89 7.34
C GLN A 77 25.87 -16.95 6.02
N TRP A 78 26.45 -15.80 5.66
CA TRP A 78 27.37 -15.66 4.56
C TRP A 78 28.77 -15.43 5.11
N SER A 79 29.67 -16.38 4.87
CA SER A 79 31.00 -16.39 5.48
C SER A 79 32.02 -15.62 4.64
N GLY A 80 32.90 -14.87 5.31
CA GLY A 80 34.00 -14.16 4.66
C GLY A 80 33.94 -12.65 4.86
N ASP A 81 34.83 -11.95 4.16
CA ASP A 81 34.82 -10.50 4.11
C ASP A 81 33.56 -9.99 3.39
N LYS A 82 32.90 -8.99 3.99
CA LYS A 82 31.62 -8.48 3.51
C LYS A 82 31.70 -7.94 2.08
N ASP A 83 32.76 -7.23 1.72
CA ASP A 83 32.87 -6.60 0.40
C ASP A 83 33.14 -7.66 -0.68
N VAL A 84 33.87 -8.72 -0.35
CA VAL A 84 34.08 -9.88 -1.22
C VAL A 84 32.76 -10.62 -1.47
N VAL A 85 31.99 -10.89 -0.40
CA VAL A 85 30.69 -11.56 -0.50
C VAL A 85 29.69 -10.70 -1.28
N ASP A 86 29.63 -9.40 -1.02
CA ASP A 86 28.73 -8.48 -1.73
C ASP A 86 29.08 -8.40 -3.22
N ALA A 87 30.37 -8.38 -3.57
CA ALA A 87 30.83 -8.39 -4.96
C ALA A 87 30.51 -9.71 -5.68
N ALA A 88 30.70 -10.86 -5.01
CA ALA A 88 30.35 -12.17 -5.55
C ALA A 88 28.85 -12.24 -5.85
N PHE A 89 28.01 -11.86 -4.88
CA PHE A 89 26.56 -11.82 -5.05
C PHE A 89 26.13 -10.88 -6.17
N ALA A 90 26.68 -9.67 -6.20
CA ALA A 90 26.40 -8.68 -7.24
C ALA A 90 26.79 -9.17 -8.65
N SER A 91 27.77 -10.07 -8.75
CA SER A 91 28.21 -10.70 -10.00
C SER A 91 27.42 -11.96 -10.39
N GLY A 92 26.42 -12.36 -9.58
CA GLY A 92 25.54 -13.49 -9.84
C GLY A 92 25.88 -14.76 -9.07
N ASP A 93 26.93 -14.77 -8.25
CA ASP A 93 27.23 -15.89 -7.35
C ASP A 93 26.39 -15.80 -6.07
N VAL A 94 25.21 -16.43 -6.13
CA VAL A 94 24.19 -16.38 -5.07
C VAL A 94 24.21 -17.57 -4.12
N ASP A 95 25.18 -18.49 -4.28
CA ASP A 95 25.23 -19.75 -3.51
C ASP A 95 26.40 -19.81 -2.51
N GLY A 96 27.09 -18.68 -2.29
CA GLY A 96 28.17 -18.55 -1.30
C GLY A 96 27.74 -18.57 0.18
N TYR A 97 26.50 -18.97 0.49
CA TYR A 97 26.00 -19.06 1.86
C TYR A 97 26.41 -20.37 2.55
N SER A 98 26.49 -20.32 3.87
CA SER A 98 26.68 -21.51 4.72
C SER A 98 25.33 -22.16 5.08
N THR A 99 25.37 -23.28 5.81
CA THR A 99 24.16 -23.88 6.39
C THR A 99 23.84 -23.38 7.81
N GLN A 100 24.66 -22.50 8.39
CA GLN A 100 24.43 -21.99 9.74
C GLN A 100 23.40 -20.86 9.74
N ALA A 101 22.51 -20.83 10.74
CA ALA A 101 21.49 -19.79 10.86
C ALA A 101 22.11 -18.41 11.16
N SER A 102 21.58 -17.39 10.50
CA SER A 102 21.93 -15.98 10.71
C SER A 102 21.22 -15.40 11.93
N TYR A 103 21.73 -14.29 12.45
CA TYR A 103 21.07 -13.54 13.51
C TYR A 103 19.99 -12.63 12.90
N VAL A 104 18.73 -12.86 13.26
CA VAL A 104 17.56 -12.19 12.67
C VAL A 104 16.96 -11.18 13.64
N VAL A 105 16.92 -9.91 13.22
CA VAL A 105 16.38 -8.79 14.03
C VAL A 105 15.02 -8.28 13.55
N HIS A 106 14.56 -8.74 12.37
CA HIS A 106 13.30 -8.30 11.76
C HIS A 106 12.40 -9.49 11.43
N PRO A 107 11.06 -9.33 11.49
CA PRO A 107 10.14 -10.33 10.99
C PRO A 107 10.38 -10.65 9.50
N PRO A 108 10.09 -11.89 9.04
CA PRO A 108 10.55 -12.38 7.74
C PRO A 108 9.77 -11.83 6.54
N VAL A 109 8.60 -11.19 6.75
CA VAL A 109 7.65 -10.86 5.66
C VAL A 109 8.30 -10.02 4.54
N GLY A 110 9.06 -8.98 4.87
CA GLY A 110 9.72 -8.16 3.85
C GLY A 110 10.78 -8.94 3.06
N LYS A 111 11.58 -9.77 3.74
CA LYS A 111 12.58 -10.63 3.12
C LYS A 111 11.93 -11.70 2.22
N LEU A 112 10.81 -12.28 2.65
CA LEU A 112 10.04 -13.21 1.82
C LEU A 112 9.55 -12.57 0.52
N LEU A 113 9.12 -11.30 0.57
CA LEU A 113 8.70 -10.56 -0.62
C LEU A 113 9.88 -10.26 -1.55
N ILE A 114 11.04 -9.85 -1.00
CA ILE A 114 12.28 -9.68 -1.77
C ILE A 114 12.66 -11.00 -2.46
N GLY A 115 12.73 -12.10 -1.69
CA GLY A 115 13.11 -13.42 -2.20
C GLY A 115 12.13 -13.96 -3.25
N LEU A 116 10.83 -13.65 -3.13
CA LEU A 116 9.85 -13.95 -4.18
C LEU A 116 10.15 -13.17 -5.47
N GLY A 117 10.52 -11.89 -5.36
CA GLY A 117 10.98 -11.10 -6.51
C GLY A 117 12.17 -11.75 -7.20
N MET A 118 13.16 -12.18 -6.42
CA MET A 118 14.35 -12.89 -6.90
C MET A 118 14.00 -14.21 -7.59
N ARG A 119 13.08 -15.01 -7.02
CA ARG A 119 12.61 -16.28 -7.62
C ARG A 119 11.92 -16.07 -8.97
N LEU A 120 11.20 -14.96 -9.14
CA LEU A 120 10.42 -14.68 -10.35
C LEU A 120 11.24 -14.03 -11.47
N VAL A 121 12.24 -13.22 -11.11
CA VAL A 121 12.95 -12.38 -12.09
C VAL A 121 14.42 -12.78 -12.26
N GLY A 122 15.02 -13.44 -11.28
CA GLY A 122 16.42 -13.86 -11.29
C GLY A 122 17.17 -13.35 -10.07
N ALA A 123 17.71 -14.25 -9.27
CA ALA A 123 18.43 -13.90 -8.05
C ALA A 123 19.84 -13.34 -8.30
N ASP A 124 20.35 -13.59 -9.49
CA ASP A 124 21.67 -13.23 -10.00
C ASP A 124 21.73 -11.81 -10.59
N THR A 125 20.65 -11.05 -10.53
CA THR A 125 20.56 -9.72 -11.13
C THR A 125 20.03 -8.65 -10.18
N PRO A 126 20.52 -7.39 -10.28
CA PRO A 126 19.99 -6.29 -9.50
C PRO A 126 18.52 -5.98 -9.73
N VAL A 127 18.02 -6.27 -10.93
CA VAL A 127 16.60 -6.14 -11.23
C VAL A 127 15.79 -7.10 -10.36
N GLY A 128 16.22 -8.36 -10.21
CA GLY A 128 15.44 -9.35 -9.50
C GLY A 128 15.31 -9.07 -8.01
N TRP A 129 16.40 -8.69 -7.35
CA TRP A 129 16.32 -8.35 -5.93
C TRP A 129 15.60 -7.02 -5.64
N ARG A 130 15.57 -6.06 -6.58
CA ARG A 130 14.85 -4.78 -6.41
C ARG A 130 13.40 -4.78 -6.90
N THR A 131 12.98 -5.78 -7.67
CA THR A 131 11.63 -5.79 -8.29
C THR A 131 10.52 -5.68 -7.25
N ALA A 132 10.62 -6.43 -6.14
CA ALA A 132 9.60 -6.41 -5.10
C ALA A 132 9.48 -5.02 -4.43
N ALA A 133 10.61 -4.34 -4.17
CA ALA A 133 10.63 -2.99 -3.61
C ALA A 133 10.03 -1.96 -4.58
N ALA A 134 10.31 -2.09 -5.88
CA ALA A 134 9.73 -1.22 -6.91
C ALA A 134 8.21 -1.37 -6.97
N VAL A 135 7.70 -2.60 -6.96
CA VAL A 135 6.26 -2.88 -6.92
C VAL A 135 5.63 -2.32 -5.65
N ALA A 136 6.27 -2.49 -4.48
CA ALA A 136 5.79 -1.91 -3.22
C ALA A 136 5.68 -0.37 -3.32
N GLY A 137 6.67 0.30 -3.89
CA GLY A 137 6.62 1.74 -4.14
C GLY A 137 5.42 2.16 -5.02
N LEU A 138 5.13 1.42 -6.09
CA LEU A 138 3.96 1.70 -6.94
C LEU A 138 2.65 1.49 -6.19
N LEU A 139 2.55 0.41 -5.40
CA LEU A 139 1.39 0.14 -4.55
C LEU A 139 1.17 1.25 -3.51
N ALA A 140 2.23 1.79 -2.93
CA ALA A 140 2.13 2.92 -2.00
C ALA A 140 1.52 4.16 -2.65
N VAL A 141 1.92 4.48 -3.89
CA VAL A 141 1.34 5.59 -4.66
C VAL A 141 -0.13 5.36 -4.94
N VAL A 142 -0.53 4.15 -5.33
CA VAL A 142 -1.94 3.78 -5.48
C VAL A 142 -2.67 4.00 -4.16
N LEU A 143 -2.19 3.43 -3.06
CA LEU A 143 -2.84 3.51 -1.75
C LEU A 143 -3.01 4.95 -1.27
N VAL A 144 -1.96 5.78 -1.36
CA VAL A 144 -2.04 7.21 -0.98
C VAL A 144 -3.04 7.96 -1.85
N THR A 145 -3.02 7.73 -3.18
CA THR A 145 -3.98 8.37 -4.08
C THR A 145 -5.41 8.04 -3.68
N ARG A 146 -5.70 6.74 -3.49
CA ARG A 146 -7.05 6.24 -3.20
C ARG A 146 -7.52 6.62 -1.80
N ALA A 147 -6.65 6.54 -0.81
CA ALA A 147 -6.91 6.97 0.56
C ALA A 147 -7.16 8.49 0.60
N GLY A 148 -6.34 9.29 -0.10
CA GLY A 148 -6.51 10.74 -0.22
C GLY A 148 -7.86 11.13 -0.84
N MET A 149 -8.26 10.49 -1.95
CA MET A 149 -9.57 10.73 -2.57
C MET A 149 -10.73 10.41 -1.60
N ARG A 150 -10.55 9.38 -0.77
CA ARG A 150 -11.57 8.91 0.18
C ARG A 150 -11.63 9.76 1.45
N LEU A 151 -10.50 10.30 1.88
CA LEU A 151 -10.39 11.18 3.03
C LEU A 151 -10.90 12.59 2.71
N LEU A 152 -10.49 13.13 1.56
CA LEU A 152 -10.74 14.51 1.15
C LEU A 152 -12.00 14.66 0.27
N GLY A 153 -12.57 13.55 -0.23
CA GLY A 153 -13.76 13.58 -1.09
C GLY A 153 -13.53 14.21 -2.47
N SER A 154 -12.28 14.45 -2.86
CA SER A 154 -11.90 15.11 -4.12
C SER A 154 -10.92 14.25 -4.92
N VAL A 155 -11.23 14.04 -6.20
CA VAL A 155 -10.35 13.31 -7.13
C VAL A 155 -9.01 14.03 -7.28
N TRP A 156 -9.03 15.35 -7.45
CA TRP A 156 -7.83 16.14 -7.65
C TRP A 156 -6.97 16.23 -6.40
N ALA A 157 -7.58 16.37 -5.22
CA ALA A 157 -6.82 16.42 -3.98
C ALA A 157 -6.14 15.07 -3.66
N GLY A 158 -6.84 13.95 -3.92
CA GLY A 158 -6.23 12.62 -3.81
C GLY A 158 -5.17 12.36 -4.88
N GLY A 159 -5.41 12.80 -6.12
CA GLY A 159 -4.44 12.77 -7.22
C GLY A 159 -3.16 13.52 -6.87
N LEU A 160 -3.28 14.74 -6.33
CA LEU A 160 -2.15 15.54 -5.88
C LEU A 160 -1.37 14.85 -4.75
N ALA A 161 -2.05 14.28 -3.76
CA ALA A 161 -1.38 13.53 -2.69
C ALA A 161 -0.57 12.35 -3.23
N GLY A 162 -1.12 11.58 -4.16
CA GLY A 162 -0.41 10.51 -4.84
C GLY A 162 0.76 11.00 -5.68
N LEU A 163 0.59 12.10 -6.40
CA LEU A 163 1.62 12.71 -7.24
C LEU A 163 2.80 13.22 -6.40
N LEU A 164 2.53 13.84 -5.24
CA LEU A 164 3.58 14.25 -4.32
C LEU A 164 4.43 13.05 -3.85
N LEU A 165 3.81 11.92 -3.50
CA LEU A 165 4.55 10.70 -3.17
C LEU A 165 5.27 10.09 -4.39
N ALA A 166 4.69 10.21 -5.59
CA ALA A 166 5.31 9.73 -6.82
C ALA A 166 6.61 10.48 -7.15
N LEU A 167 6.65 11.79 -6.85
CA LEU A 167 7.77 12.69 -7.13
C LEU A 167 8.75 12.82 -5.95
N ASP A 168 8.40 12.34 -4.75
CA ASP A 168 9.28 12.41 -3.59
C ASP A 168 10.57 11.62 -3.80
N GLY A 169 11.71 12.30 -3.70
CA GLY A 169 13.03 11.72 -3.99
C GLY A 169 13.39 10.58 -3.05
N SER A 170 13.03 10.68 -1.76
CA SER A 170 13.29 9.61 -0.80
C SER A 170 12.47 8.36 -1.12
N ALA A 171 11.19 8.53 -1.46
CA ALA A 171 10.30 7.44 -1.87
C ALA A 171 10.76 6.79 -3.18
N VAL A 172 11.31 7.56 -4.13
CA VAL A 172 11.93 7.01 -5.35
C VAL A 172 13.15 6.17 -5.01
N VAL A 173 14.05 6.64 -4.14
CA VAL A 173 15.23 5.87 -3.73
C VAL A 173 14.83 4.60 -2.98
N HIS A 174 13.95 4.68 -1.97
CA HIS A 174 13.53 3.52 -1.16
C HIS A 174 12.73 2.48 -1.95
N SER A 175 12.11 2.86 -3.07
CA SER A 175 11.45 1.90 -3.97
C SER A 175 12.39 1.30 -5.01
N ARG A 176 13.63 1.77 -5.08
CA ARG A 176 14.67 1.25 -5.97
C ARG A 176 15.80 0.56 -5.23
N THR A 177 15.72 0.48 -3.90
CA THR A 177 16.62 -0.26 -3.04
C THR A 177 15.82 -1.29 -2.24
N SER A 178 16.38 -2.48 -2.06
CA SER A 178 15.68 -3.63 -1.49
C SER A 178 15.61 -3.57 0.04
N LEU A 179 14.96 -2.52 0.56
CA LEU A 179 14.81 -2.24 1.99
C LEU A 179 13.45 -2.73 2.52
N LEU A 180 13.37 -2.96 3.82
CA LEU A 180 12.16 -3.47 4.46
C LEU A 180 11.09 -2.38 4.67
N ASP A 181 11.50 -1.11 4.78
CA ASP A 181 10.65 0.03 5.08
C ASP A 181 9.53 0.23 4.06
N GLY A 182 9.81 0.01 2.77
CA GLY A 182 8.82 0.14 1.70
C GLY A 182 7.66 -0.86 1.86
N PHE A 183 7.96 -2.10 2.27
CA PHE A 183 6.94 -3.11 2.52
C PHE A 183 6.11 -2.79 3.77
N LEU A 184 6.77 -2.39 4.87
CA LEU A 184 6.08 -1.96 6.08
C LEU A 184 5.14 -0.79 5.81
N MET A 185 5.61 0.22 5.07
CA MET A 185 4.83 1.37 4.67
C MET A 185 3.57 0.94 3.88
N VAL A 186 3.68 0.03 2.92
CA VAL A 186 2.53 -0.47 2.16
C VAL A 186 1.52 -1.18 3.06
N LEU A 187 1.97 -2.00 4.01
CA LEU A 187 1.09 -2.68 4.95
C LEU A 187 0.36 -1.68 5.86
N VAL A 188 1.06 -0.68 6.40
CA VAL A 188 0.48 0.38 7.23
C VAL A 188 -0.52 1.23 6.43
N LEU A 189 -0.18 1.60 5.19
CA LEU A 189 -1.09 2.30 4.30
C LEU A 189 -2.33 1.46 3.95
N GLY A 190 -2.14 0.16 3.77
CA GLY A 190 -3.22 -0.81 3.55
C GLY A 190 -4.17 -0.89 4.74
N ALA A 191 -3.63 -1.00 5.96
CA ALA A 191 -4.39 -0.97 7.20
C ALA A 191 -5.17 0.35 7.35
N PHE A 192 -4.51 1.49 7.09
CA PHE A 192 -5.18 2.80 7.10
C PHE A 192 -6.30 2.88 6.06
N ALA A 193 -6.08 2.40 4.83
CA ALA A 193 -7.10 2.34 3.80
C ALA A 193 -8.28 1.44 4.22
N ALA A 194 -8.02 0.30 4.87
CA ALA A 194 -9.05 -0.57 5.43
C ALA A 194 -9.88 0.15 6.51
N LEU A 195 -9.26 0.94 7.40
CA LEU A 195 -9.97 1.77 8.38
C LEU A 195 -10.85 2.85 7.71
N LEU A 196 -10.40 3.45 6.60
CA LEU A 196 -11.24 4.36 5.82
C LEU A 196 -12.45 3.63 5.19
N VAL A 197 -12.25 2.38 4.76
CA VAL A 197 -13.35 1.53 4.25
C VAL A 197 -14.35 1.22 5.36
N ASP A 198 -13.85 0.81 6.51
CA ASP A 198 -14.62 0.52 7.72
C ASP A 198 -15.47 1.72 8.15
N ARG A 199 -14.88 2.93 8.15
CA ARG A 199 -15.55 4.18 8.49
C ARG A 199 -16.76 4.43 7.59
N ASP A 200 -16.59 4.30 6.29
CA ASP A 200 -17.66 4.57 5.33
C ASP A 200 -18.76 3.49 5.40
N ALA A 201 -18.37 2.22 5.56
CA ALA A 201 -19.30 1.12 5.70
C ALA A 201 -20.16 1.26 6.98
N ALA A 202 -19.52 1.63 8.09
CA ALA A 202 -20.20 1.90 9.34
C ALA A 202 -21.17 3.08 9.22
N ARG A 203 -20.74 4.19 8.60
CA ARG A 203 -21.62 5.36 8.36
C ARG A 203 -22.84 4.97 7.53
N ALA A 204 -22.65 4.26 6.42
CA ALA A 204 -23.77 3.82 5.57
C ALA A 204 -24.73 2.89 6.32
N ARG A 205 -24.20 2.01 7.19
CA ARG A 205 -25.01 1.13 8.03
C ARG A 205 -25.80 1.91 9.09
N LEU A 206 -25.18 2.86 9.78
CA LEU A 206 -25.88 3.74 10.73
C LEU A 206 -27.04 4.45 10.05
N THR A 207 -26.80 5.09 8.90
CA THR A 207 -27.85 5.78 8.14
C THR A 207 -29.02 4.85 7.80
N ARG A 208 -28.78 3.60 7.40
CA ARG A 208 -29.85 2.63 7.12
C ARG A 208 -30.62 2.20 8.37
N LEU A 209 -29.94 2.06 9.50
CA LEU A 209 -30.55 1.58 10.75
C LEU A 209 -31.30 2.69 11.50
N THR A 210 -30.93 3.95 11.32
CA THR A 210 -31.57 5.12 11.95
C THR A 210 -32.50 5.89 11.01
N ALA A 211 -32.70 5.43 9.77
CA ALA A 211 -33.63 6.09 8.84
C ALA A 211 -35.08 5.99 9.36
N PRO A 212 -35.87 7.08 9.31
CA PRO A 212 -37.29 7.06 9.66
C PRO A 212 -38.04 5.95 8.90
N PRO A 213 -39.05 5.28 9.52
CA PRO A 213 -39.67 5.58 10.80
C PRO A 213 -38.99 4.90 12.00
N ARG A 214 -37.78 4.33 11.85
CA ARG A 214 -37.12 3.58 12.93
C ARG A 214 -36.68 4.53 14.05
N ALA A 215 -37.32 4.45 15.21
CA ALA A 215 -36.87 5.13 16.42
C ALA A 215 -35.54 4.51 16.88
N PRO A 216 -34.47 5.30 17.09
CA PRO A 216 -33.22 4.76 17.62
C PRO A 216 -33.44 4.24 19.04
N SER A 217 -32.95 3.04 19.34
CA SER A 217 -32.91 2.51 20.70
C SER A 217 -32.06 3.41 21.61
N ARG A 218 -32.24 3.34 22.94
CA ARG A 218 -31.44 4.10 23.93
C ARG A 218 -29.92 3.93 23.75
N TRP A 219 -29.49 2.78 23.25
CA TRP A 219 -28.08 2.42 23.05
C TRP A 219 -27.60 2.61 21.61
N GLY A 220 -28.48 3.05 20.71
CA GLY A 220 -28.21 3.11 19.28
C GLY A 220 -28.16 1.73 18.60
N PRO A 221 -28.10 1.68 17.27
CA PRO A 221 -28.07 0.42 16.54
C PRO A 221 -26.70 -0.26 16.62
N GLY A 222 -26.68 -1.55 16.92
CA GLY A 222 -25.46 -2.37 16.86
C GLY A 222 -24.90 -2.45 15.43
N LEU A 223 -23.62 -2.11 15.28
CA LEU A 223 -22.92 -2.14 13.99
C LEU A 223 -22.47 -3.54 13.56
N GLY A 224 -22.57 -4.54 14.44
CA GLY A 224 -22.17 -5.92 14.19
C GLY A 224 -20.67 -6.06 13.88
N LEU A 225 -20.33 -7.13 13.15
CA LEU A 225 -18.96 -7.41 12.73
C LEU A 225 -18.40 -6.30 11.83
N ARG A 226 -17.14 -5.95 12.08
CA ARG A 226 -16.39 -4.93 11.34
C ARG A 226 -15.12 -5.55 10.73
N PRO A 227 -15.24 -6.38 9.68
CA PRO A 227 -14.12 -7.15 9.14
C PRO A 227 -12.94 -6.27 8.73
N TRP A 228 -13.22 -5.05 8.22
CA TRP A 228 -12.20 -4.07 7.85
C TRP A 228 -11.34 -3.56 9.02
N ARG A 229 -11.77 -3.74 10.27
CA ARG A 229 -10.94 -3.48 11.46
C ARG A 229 -10.02 -4.64 11.82
N LEU A 230 -10.37 -5.86 11.41
CA LEU A 230 -9.52 -7.03 11.60
C LEU A 230 -8.46 -7.11 10.50
N THR A 231 -8.80 -6.59 9.31
CA THR A 231 -7.85 -6.43 8.20
C THR A 231 -6.82 -5.33 8.48
N ALA A 232 -7.18 -4.32 9.27
CA ALA A 232 -6.30 -3.23 9.67
C ALA A 232 -5.45 -3.62 10.88
#